data_AF-A0A6G5ADV9-F1
#
_entry.id   AF-A0A6G5ADV9-F1
#
_cell.length_a   1.000
_cell.length_b   1.000
_cell.length_c   1.000
_cell.angle_alpha   90.00
_cell.angle_beta   90.00
_cell.angle_gamma   90.00
#
_symmetry.space_group_name_H-M   'P 1'
#
loop_
_entity.id
_entity.type
_entity.pdbx_description
1 polymer ?
#
loop_
_entity_poly.entity_id
_entity_poly.type
_entity_poly.pdbx_seq_one_letter_code
_entity_poly.pdbx_strand_id
1 'polypeptide(L)'
;MFKEKGEVISSSDESYFPSKSESYIQIVCDITTSFTFLVAIFFPSVTGIMAGSNRSGDLADAQKSIPVGTLAAQMTTSIVYISGVFLFGAAFDNLFLRDKFGESIGGGLGVAQLAWPHPLLVVLGSLLSTIGAGLQSLTGAPRLLQAIAKDGVIPVLNVFAVSSSRGEPVRALLLTAFISELGILIGNLDHIAPILTMFFLMCYMFVNLACTLQSLLKTPNWRPRFKYYHWSLSLTGVILCLVVMF
;
A
#
# COMPACT_ATOMS: atom_id res chain seq x y z
N MET A 1 2.75 -19.66 12.94
CA MET A 1 3.98 -20.16 13.57
C MET A 1 4.93 -18.97 13.62
N PHE A 2 5.27 -18.50 14.82
CA PHE A 2 6.21 -17.40 15.02
C PHE A 2 7.60 -17.85 14.55
N LYS A 3 8.36 -16.97 13.88
CA LYS A 3 9.74 -17.25 13.47
C LYS A 3 10.66 -16.15 13.95
N GLU A 4 11.83 -16.51 14.45
CA GLU A 4 12.82 -15.56 14.96
C GLU A 4 13.84 -15.18 13.87
N LYS A 5 14.44 -14.00 14.02
CA LYS A 5 15.44 -13.51 13.07
C LYS A 5 16.68 -14.40 13.13
N GLY A 6 17.13 -14.92 12.00
CA GLY A 6 18.28 -15.84 11.93
C GLY A 6 17.90 -17.34 11.93
N GLU A 7 16.62 -17.68 12.02
CA GLU A 7 16.16 -19.07 11.95
C GLU A 7 16.35 -19.64 10.53
N VAL A 8 16.99 -20.81 10.42
CA VAL A 8 17.23 -21.51 9.15
C VAL A 8 15.93 -22.20 8.70
N ILE A 9 15.46 -21.83 7.51
CA ILE A 9 14.19 -22.29 6.95
C ILE A 9 14.36 -23.63 6.21
N SER A 10 15.54 -23.88 5.63
CA SER A 10 15.94 -25.18 5.08
C SER A 10 17.46 -25.30 4.95
N SER A 11 17.96 -26.53 5.16
CA SER A 11 19.28 -26.99 4.72
C SER A 11 19.05 -28.12 3.72
N SER A 12 19.67 -28.06 2.54
CA SER A 12 19.61 -29.15 1.56
C SER A 12 20.56 -30.27 2.00
N ASP A 13 20.03 -31.29 2.67
CA ASP A 13 20.75 -32.57 2.88
C ASP A 13 20.56 -33.47 1.66
N GLU A 14 21.31 -33.23 0.58
CA GLU A 14 21.47 -34.22 -0.49
C GLU A 14 22.67 -35.13 -0.19
N SER A 15 22.44 -36.16 0.62
CA SER A 15 23.40 -37.25 0.80
C SER A 15 23.37 -38.21 -0.40
N TYR A 16 24.09 -37.93 -1.49
CA TYR A 16 24.54 -39.03 -2.38
C TYR A 16 25.83 -38.84 -3.21
N PHE A 17 26.58 -37.73 -3.19
CA PHE A 17 27.94 -37.71 -3.80
C PHE A 17 28.85 -36.65 -3.18
N PRO A 18 30.06 -36.97 -2.68
CA PRO A 18 30.94 -35.96 -2.10
C PRO A 18 31.84 -35.35 -3.18
N SER A 19 31.60 -34.08 -3.55
CA SER A 19 32.58 -33.32 -4.34
C SER A 19 32.53 -31.81 -4.05
N LYS A 20 33.50 -31.38 -3.22
CA LYS A 20 34.17 -30.06 -3.17
C LYS A 20 33.29 -28.79 -3.16
N SER A 21 33.33 -28.11 -2.01
CA SER A 21 32.91 -26.72 -1.77
C SER A 21 31.40 -26.48 -1.86
N GLU A 22 30.62 -27.20 -1.07
CA GLU A 22 29.20 -26.89 -0.87
C GLU A 22 29.05 -25.68 0.06
N SER A 23 28.87 -24.51 -0.53
CA SER A 23 28.19 -23.41 0.16
C SER A 23 26.73 -23.82 0.31
N TYR A 24 26.36 -24.36 1.47
CA TYR A 24 24.95 -24.65 1.79
C TYR A 24 24.13 -23.36 1.61
N ILE A 25 23.18 -23.34 0.67
CA ILE A 25 22.24 -22.23 0.51
C ILE A 25 21.23 -22.35 1.65
N GLN A 26 21.56 -21.76 2.79
CA GLN A 26 20.67 -21.67 3.93
C GLN A 26 19.72 -20.49 3.70
N ILE A 27 18.43 -20.78 3.52
CA ILE A 27 17.40 -19.73 3.47
C ILE A 27 17.16 -19.29 4.91
N VAL A 28 17.57 -18.07 5.25
CA VAL A 28 17.46 -17.54 6.61
C VAL A 28 16.29 -16.56 6.71
N CYS A 29 15.61 -16.56 7.86
CA CYS A 29 14.58 -15.57 8.12
C CYS A 29 15.19 -14.21 8.44
N ASP A 30 15.06 -13.24 7.54
CA ASP A 30 15.62 -11.89 7.68
C ASP A 30 14.98 -11.07 8.82
N ILE A 31 13.70 -11.36 9.10
CA ILE A 31 12.86 -10.63 10.05
C ILE A 31 11.98 -11.58 10.86
N THR A 32 11.76 -11.25 12.13
CA THR A 32 10.80 -11.97 12.96
C THR A 32 9.39 -11.73 12.45
N THR A 33 8.61 -12.79 12.24
CA THR A 33 7.27 -12.69 11.65
C THR A 33 6.17 -13.02 12.65
N SER A 34 5.11 -12.21 12.62
CA SER A 34 3.85 -12.41 13.34
C SER A 34 2.67 -12.13 12.41
N PHE A 35 1.48 -12.63 12.73
CA PHE A 35 0.29 -12.40 11.91
C PHE A 35 0.00 -10.90 11.75
N THR A 36 0.02 -10.15 12.85
CA THR A 36 -0.21 -8.70 12.85
C THR A 36 0.83 -7.95 12.01
N PHE A 37 2.09 -8.38 12.06
CA PHE A 37 3.14 -7.79 11.26
C PHE A 37 2.94 -8.03 9.74
N LEU A 38 2.51 -9.24 9.36
CA LEU A 38 2.18 -9.53 7.96
C LEU A 38 0.98 -8.73 7.46
N VAL A 39 -0.04 -8.52 8.31
CA VAL A 39 -1.17 -7.62 7.99
C VAL A 39 -0.66 -6.21 7.73
N ALA A 40 0.25 -5.71 8.56
CA ALA A 40 0.82 -4.37 8.41
C ALA A 40 1.66 -4.19 7.14
N ILE A 41 2.37 -5.24 6.71
CA ILE A 41 3.11 -5.25 5.43
C ILE A 41 2.17 -5.35 4.23
N PHE A 42 1.08 -6.11 4.33
CA PHE A 42 0.14 -6.29 3.22
C PHE A 42 -0.77 -5.06 3.02
N PHE A 43 -1.12 -4.36 4.09
CA PHE A 43 -2.13 -3.29 4.07
C PHE A 43 -1.89 -2.17 3.03
N PRO A 44 -0.66 -1.67 2.77
CA PRO A 44 -0.42 -0.66 1.74
C PRO A 44 -0.91 -1.08 0.34
N SER A 45 -0.98 -2.39 0.06
CA SER A 45 -1.49 -2.91 -1.23
C SER A 45 -2.98 -2.60 -1.46
N VAL A 46 -3.79 -2.52 -0.40
CA VAL A 46 -5.23 -2.22 -0.48
C VAL A 46 -5.54 -0.73 -0.27
N THR A 47 -4.51 0.11 -0.19
CA THR A 47 -4.68 1.57 -0.07
C THR A 47 -4.91 2.23 -1.44
N GLY A 48 -5.11 3.54 -1.44
CA GLY A 48 -5.25 4.30 -2.70
C GLY A 48 -6.68 4.45 -3.21
N ILE A 49 -7.70 4.04 -2.43
CA ILE A 49 -9.12 4.20 -2.78
C ILE A 49 -9.51 5.66 -3.07
N MET A 50 -8.78 6.63 -2.50
CA MET A 50 -9.00 8.07 -2.70
C MET A 50 -8.41 8.61 -4.01
N ALA A 51 -7.69 7.80 -4.79
CA ALA A 51 -7.13 8.24 -6.08
C ALA A 51 -8.23 8.68 -7.07
N GLY A 52 -9.41 8.05 -7.01
CA GLY A 52 -10.56 8.41 -7.86
C GLY A 52 -11.13 9.80 -7.57
N SER A 53 -11.16 10.22 -6.31
CA SER A 53 -11.67 11.54 -5.92
C SER A 53 -10.71 12.69 -6.26
N ASN A 54 -9.43 12.41 -6.45
CA ASN A 54 -8.42 13.43 -6.76
C ASN A 54 -8.61 14.09 -8.13
N ARG A 55 -9.43 13.50 -9.02
CA ARG A 55 -9.83 14.07 -10.33
C ARG A 55 -11.32 14.39 -10.41
N SER A 56 -11.94 14.64 -9.26
CA SER A 56 -13.38 14.92 -9.17
C SER A 56 -13.83 16.14 -9.99
N GLY A 57 -12.96 17.15 -10.14
CA GLY A 57 -13.25 18.35 -10.94
C GLY A 57 -13.27 18.14 -12.45
N ASP A 58 -12.66 17.07 -12.96
CA ASP A 58 -12.57 16.77 -14.40
C ASP A 58 -13.62 15.74 -14.87
N LEU A 59 -14.43 15.22 -13.95
CA LEU A 59 -15.46 14.22 -14.25
C LEU A 59 -16.74 14.89 -14.77
N ALA A 60 -17.30 14.35 -15.86
CA ALA A 60 -18.58 14.80 -16.40
C ALA A 60 -19.73 14.66 -15.39
N ASP A 61 -19.72 13.60 -14.58
CA ASP A 61 -20.60 13.42 -13.41
C ASP A 61 -19.83 12.78 -12.26
N ALA A 62 -19.29 13.61 -11.37
CA ALA A 62 -18.54 13.18 -10.20
C ALA A 62 -19.41 12.40 -9.19
N GLN A 63 -20.70 12.74 -9.06
CA GLN A 63 -21.57 12.15 -8.04
C GLN A 63 -21.87 10.69 -8.32
N LYS A 64 -22.00 10.31 -9.59
CA LYS A 64 -22.17 8.91 -10.01
C LYS A 64 -20.83 8.19 -10.21
N SER A 65 -19.86 8.85 -10.84
CA SER A 65 -18.62 8.17 -11.29
C SER A 65 -17.69 7.79 -10.14
N ILE A 66 -17.56 8.63 -9.10
CA ILE A 66 -16.69 8.34 -7.96
C ILE A 66 -17.12 7.07 -7.22
N PRO A 67 -18.38 6.92 -6.74
CA PRO A 67 -18.76 5.73 -5.98
C PRO A 67 -18.72 4.45 -6.83
N VAL A 68 -19.18 4.50 -8.08
CA VAL A 68 -19.18 3.32 -8.97
C VAL A 68 -17.74 2.90 -9.32
N GLY A 69 -16.88 3.85 -9.69
CA GLY A 69 -15.50 3.58 -10.04
C GLY A 69 -14.69 3.04 -8.85
N THR A 70 -14.86 3.64 -7.66
CA THR A 70 -14.12 3.22 -6.45
C THR A 70 -14.52 1.81 -6.03
N LEU A 71 -15.81 1.49 -6.00
CA LEU A 71 -16.29 0.14 -5.63
C LEU A 71 -15.89 -0.90 -6.66
N ALA A 72 -16.00 -0.60 -7.96
CA ALA A 72 -15.59 -1.53 -9.01
C ALA A 72 -14.08 -1.82 -8.97
N ALA A 73 -13.26 -0.80 -8.74
CA ALA A 73 -11.81 -0.95 -8.59
C ALA A 73 -11.45 -1.79 -7.35
N GLN A 74 -12.12 -1.54 -6.21
CA GLN A 74 -11.91 -2.32 -4.99
C GLN A 74 -12.30 -3.79 -5.17
N MET A 75 -13.43 -4.07 -5.81
CA MET A 75 -13.85 -5.45 -6.09
C MET A 75 -12.89 -6.16 -7.04
N THR A 76 -12.43 -5.48 -8.09
CA THR A 76 -11.49 -6.03 -9.07
C THR A 76 -10.16 -6.40 -8.40
N THR A 77 -9.57 -5.47 -7.65
CA THR A 77 -8.30 -5.70 -6.95
C THR A 77 -8.43 -6.80 -5.89
N SER A 78 -9.54 -6.84 -5.15
CA SER A 78 -9.79 -7.89 -4.16
C SER A 78 -9.86 -9.29 -4.80
N ILE A 79 -10.53 -9.42 -5.95
CA ILE A 79 -10.58 -10.68 -6.70
C ILE A 79 -9.18 -11.10 -7.16
N VAL A 80 -8.38 -10.16 -7.68
CA VAL A 80 -7.00 -10.42 -8.13
C VAL A 80 -6.10 -10.84 -6.96
N TYR A 81 -6.22 -10.21 -5.79
CA TYR A 81 -5.43 -10.60 -4.61
C TYR A 81 -5.81 -11.99 -4.11
N ILE A 82 -7.11 -12.29 -4.00
CA ILE A 82 -7.58 -13.61 -3.54
C ILE A 82 -7.18 -14.70 -4.54
N SER A 83 -7.34 -14.47 -5.84
CA SER A 83 -6.93 -15.46 -6.86
C SER A 83 -5.41 -15.68 -6.83
N GLY A 84 -4.61 -14.63 -6.65
CA GLY A 84 -3.17 -14.73 -6.49
C GLY A 84 -2.76 -15.61 -5.31
N VAL A 85 -3.42 -15.49 -4.16
CA VAL A 85 -3.16 -16.34 -2.98
C VAL A 85 -3.39 -17.83 -3.30
N PHE A 86 -4.52 -18.17 -3.94
CA PHE A 86 -4.82 -19.56 -4.30
C PHE A 86 -3.87 -20.10 -5.37
N LEU A 87 -3.57 -19.31 -6.41
CA LEU A 87 -2.70 -19.73 -7.50
C LEU A 87 -1.25 -19.93 -7.04
N PHE A 88 -0.70 -19.01 -6.24
CA PHE A 88 0.65 -19.17 -5.69
C PHE A 88 0.75 -20.31 -4.69
N GLY A 89 -0.29 -20.51 -3.86
CA GLY A 89 -0.35 -21.65 -2.95
C GLY A 89 -0.43 -23.00 -3.65
N ALA A 90 -1.00 -23.06 -4.86
CA ALA A 90 -1.08 -24.27 -5.66
C ALA A 90 0.15 -24.50 -6.57
N ALA A 91 0.82 -23.43 -6.99
CA ALA A 91 1.90 -23.50 -7.97
C ALA A 91 3.31 -23.65 -7.35
N PHE A 92 3.52 -23.16 -6.13
CA PHE A 92 4.85 -23.12 -5.51
C PHE A 92 4.92 -23.97 -4.25
N ASP A 93 6.08 -24.59 -4.03
CA ASP A 93 6.38 -25.31 -2.79
C ASP A 93 6.44 -24.35 -1.60
N ASN A 94 6.03 -24.85 -0.42
CA ASN A 94 5.99 -24.03 0.80
C ASN A 94 7.36 -23.43 1.13
N LEU A 95 8.44 -24.16 0.85
CA LEU A 95 9.78 -23.71 1.16
C LEU A 95 10.21 -22.54 0.27
N PHE A 96 9.89 -22.63 -1.03
CA PHE A 96 10.17 -21.57 -2.00
C PHE A 96 9.40 -20.28 -1.68
N LEU A 97 8.14 -20.38 -1.24
CA LEU A 97 7.35 -19.20 -0.85
C LEU A 97 7.91 -18.45 0.37
N ARG A 98 8.82 -19.07 1.13
CA ARG A 98 9.47 -18.45 2.30
C ARG A 98 10.82 -17.81 1.94
N ASP A 99 11.28 -18.00 0.71
CA ASP A 99 12.50 -17.40 0.18
C ASP A 99 12.17 -16.04 -0.46
N LYS A 100 12.42 -14.96 0.26
CA LYS A 100 12.07 -13.60 -0.16
C LYS A 100 12.88 -13.15 -1.40
N PHE A 101 14.15 -13.52 -1.47
CA PHE A 101 15.07 -13.07 -2.52
C PHE A 101 15.24 -14.08 -3.65
N GLY A 102 14.66 -15.28 -3.51
CA GLY A 102 14.75 -16.34 -4.50
C GLY A 102 16.17 -16.87 -4.63
N GLU A 103 16.92 -16.95 -3.52
CA GLU A 103 18.27 -17.54 -3.51
C GLU A 103 18.25 -18.99 -4.00
N SER A 104 17.15 -19.72 -3.72
CA SER A 104 16.90 -21.08 -4.17
C SER A 104 16.89 -21.25 -5.70
N ILE A 105 16.64 -20.17 -6.44
CA ILE A 105 16.59 -20.17 -7.91
C ILE A 105 17.71 -19.33 -8.54
N GLY A 106 18.75 -18.99 -7.77
CA GLY A 106 19.89 -18.20 -8.24
C GLY A 106 19.68 -16.68 -8.20
N GLY A 107 18.75 -16.17 -7.38
CA GLY A 107 18.60 -14.74 -7.09
C GLY A 107 17.62 -13.98 -7.99
N GLY A 108 16.37 -14.43 -8.06
CA GLY A 108 15.33 -13.82 -8.91
C GLY A 108 13.95 -13.73 -8.26
N LEU A 109 13.08 -12.93 -8.86
CA LEU A 109 11.67 -12.82 -8.44
C LEU A 109 10.94 -14.15 -8.70
N GLY A 110 10.53 -14.86 -7.64
CA GLY A 110 9.85 -16.15 -7.80
C GLY A 110 8.56 -16.07 -8.63
N VAL A 111 7.80 -14.97 -8.49
CA VAL A 111 6.61 -14.70 -9.31
C VAL A 111 6.94 -14.55 -10.79
N ALA A 112 8.14 -14.07 -11.14
CA ALA A 112 8.54 -13.91 -12.54
C ALA A 112 8.74 -15.26 -13.24
N GLN A 113 9.07 -16.34 -12.51
CA GLN A 113 9.25 -17.68 -13.08
C GLN A 113 7.93 -18.28 -13.60
N LEU A 114 6.80 -17.86 -13.04
CA LEU A 114 5.47 -18.28 -13.50
C LEU A 114 5.01 -17.51 -14.76
N ALA A 115 5.73 -16.45 -15.13
CA ALA A 115 5.30 -15.55 -16.19
C ALA A 115 5.53 -16.14 -17.58
N TRP A 116 4.44 -16.35 -18.31
CA TRP A 116 4.46 -16.63 -19.75
C TRP A 116 4.20 -15.33 -20.53
N PRO A 117 4.91 -15.04 -21.65
CA PRO A 117 5.90 -15.86 -22.34
C PRO A 117 7.36 -15.73 -21.85
N HIS A 118 7.72 -14.70 -21.09
CA HIS A 118 9.10 -14.51 -20.62
C HIS A 118 9.14 -13.86 -19.21
N PRO A 119 9.99 -14.35 -18.28
CA PRO A 119 10.09 -13.84 -16.90
C PRO A 119 10.36 -12.33 -16.79
N LEU A 120 11.15 -11.79 -17.71
CA LEU A 120 11.47 -10.35 -17.75
C LEU A 120 10.24 -9.44 -17.85
N LEU A 121 9.10 -9.93 -18.34
CA LEU A 121 7.88 -9.12 -18.41
C LEU A 121 7.40 -8.71 -17.02
N VAL A 122 7.47 -9.59 -16.03
CA VAL A 122 7.10 -9.27 -14.64
C VAL A 122 8.13 -8.33 -14.01
N VAL A 123 9.41 -8.52 -14.30
CA VAL A 123 10.48 -7.65 -13.79
C VAL A 123 10.34 -6.22 -14.33
N LEU A 124 10.24 -6.07 -15.65
CA LEU A 124 10.07 -4.77 -16.29
C LEU A 124 8.72 -4.13 -15.96
N GLY A 125 7.65 -4.93 -15.93
CA GLY A 125 6.30 -4.46 -15.59
C GLY A 125 6.22 -3.94 -14.16
N SER A 126 6.79 -4.66 -13.19
CA SER A 126 6.83 -4.21 -11.79
C SER A 126 7.72 -2.97 -11.61
N LEU A 127 8.85 -2.87 -12.30
CA LEU A 127 9.69 -1.66 -12.28
C LEU A 127 8.96 -0.43 -12.83
N LEU A 128 8.34 -0.54 -14.00
CA LEU A 128 7.58 0.56 -14.60
C LEU A 128 6.36 0.94 -13.75
N SER A 129 5.68 -0.06 -13.18
CA SER A 129 4.54 0.16 -12.29
C SER A 129 4.94 0.89 -11.01
N THR A 130 6.03 0.49 -10.37
CA THR A 130 6.54 1.13 -9.14
C THR A 130 7.02 2.56 -9.38
N ILE A 131 7.71 2.82 -10.49
CA ILE A 131 8.09 4.19 -10.89
C ILE A 131 6.84 5.04 -11.12
N GLY A 132 5.83 4.51 -11.84
CA GLY A 132 4.57 5.21 -12.08
C GLY A 132 3.82 5.56 -10.79
N ALA A 133 3.71 4.61 -9.86
CA ALA A 133 3.08 4.82 -8.56
C ALA A 133 3.86 5.84 -7.70
N GLY A 134 5.20 5.81 -7.76
CA GLY A 134 6.07 6.79 -7.12
C GLY A 134 5.85 8.20 -7.66
N LEU A 135 5.83 8.38 -8.98
CA LEU A 135 5.56 9.67 -9.64
C LEU A 135 4.16 10.21 -9.32
N GLN A 136 3.15 9.33 -9.29
CA GLN A 136 1.79 9.73 -8.91
C GLN A 136 1.75 10.26 -7.47
N SER A 137 2.43 9.58 -6.54
CA SER A 137 2.49 9.99 -5.14
C SER A 137 3.27 11.30 -4.96
N LEU A 138 4.41 11.44 -5.65
CA LEU A 138 5.28 12.61 -5.61
C LEU A 138 4.60 13.86 -6.18
N THR A 139 3.71 13.71 -7.16
CA THR A 139 2.95 14.84 -7.74
C THR A 139 1.63 15.08 -7.02
N GLY A 140 1.02 14.06 -6.43
CA GLY A 140 -0.25 14.14 -5.71
C GLY A 140 -0.13 14.80 -4.34
N ALA A 141 0.84 14.36 -3.51
CA ALA A 141 0.98 14.85 -2.13
C ALA A 141 1.22 16.38 -2.03
N PRO A 142 2.09 17.00 -2.86
CA PRO A 142 2.28 18.46 -2.84
C PRO A 142 1.02 19.24 -3.20
N ARG A 143 0.20 18.72 -4.11
CA ARG A 143 -1.06 19.36 -4.53
C ARG A 143 -2.10 19.32 -3.42
N LEU A 144 -2.20 18.19 -2.71
CA LEU A 144 -3.04 18.08 -1.52
C LEU A 144 -2.60 19.05 -0.42
N LEU A 145 -1.29 19.11 -0.13
CA LEU A 145 -0.76 20.05 0.86
C LEU A 145 -1.02 21.51 0.47
N GLN A 146 -0.83 21.86 -0.81
CA GLN A 146 -1.11 23.20 -1.30
C GLN A 146 -2.60 23.55 -1.18
N ALA A 147 -3.50 22.61 -1.47
CA ALA A 147 -4.94 22.83 -1.32
C ALA A 147 -5.31 23.14 0.14
N ILE A 148 -4.81 22.34 1.09
CA ILE A 148 -5.00 22.57 2.53
C ILE A 148 -4.45 23.95 2.96
N ALA A 149 -3.28 24.33 2.44
CA ALA A 149 -2.68 25.62 2.74
C ALA A 149 -3.49 26.81 2.17
N LYS A 150 -4.14 26.64 1.01
CA LYS A 150 -4.99 27.66 0.39
C LYS A 150 -6.32 27.84 1.12
N ASP A 151 -6.82 26.80 1.78
CA ASP A 151 -8.04 26.89 2.59
C ASP A 151 -7.87 27.74 3.86
N GLY A 152 -6.63 28.09 4.24
CA GLY A 152 -6.35 28.99 5.36
C GLY A 152 -6.70 28.45 6.74
N VAL A 153 -6.98 27.14 6.84
CA VAL A 153 -7.41 26.47 8.09
C VAL A 153 -6.27 26.44 9.13
N ILE A 154 -5.02 26.26 8.67
CA ILE A 154 -3.84 26.15 9.53
C ILE A 154 -2.85 27.28 9.17
N PRO A 155 -2.73 28.33 9.99
CA PRO A 155 -1.92 29.52 9.66
C PRO A 155 -0.44 29.20 9.38
N VAL A 156 0.11 28.17 10.02
CA VAL A 156 1.51 27.72 9.84
C VAL A 156 1.76 27.17 8.43
N LEU A 157 0.72 26.62 7.77
CA LEU A 157 0.85 26.03 6.43
C LEU A 157 0.77 27.06 5.30
N ASN A 158 0.46 28.33 5.59
CA ASN A 158 0.30 29.39 4.57
C ASN A 158 1.56 29.59 3.70
N VAL A 159 2.74 29.22 4.21
CA VAL A 159 4.00 29.24 3.44
C VAL A 159 3.94 28.36 2.19
N PHE A 160 3.17 27.27 2.24
CA PHE A 160 2.99 26.30 1.14
C PHE A 160 1.84 26.66 0.19
N ALA A 161 1.03 27.68 0.48
CA ALA A 161 -0.06 28.13 -0.38
C ALA A 161 0.44 28.81 -1.67
N VAL A 162 1.68 29.29 -1.67
CA VAL A 162 2.31 29.99 -2.80
C VAL A 162 2.44 29.05 -4.00
N SER A 163 1.95 29.50 -5.14
CA SER A 163 2.06 28.79 -6.42
C SER A 163 3.11 29.45 -7.30
N SER A 164 3.87 28.65 -8.04
CA SER A 164 4.72 29.16 -9.12
C SER A 164 3.87 29.71 -10.28
N SER A 165 4.49 30.45 -11.21
CA SER A 165 3.84 31.03 -12.40
C SER A 165 3.14 30.00 -13.29
N ARG A 166 3.58 28.74 -13.24
CA ARG A 166 2.98 27.60 -13.97
C ARG A 166 1.92 26.83 -13.19
N GLY A 167 1.51 27.30 -12.01
CA GLY A 167 0.54 26.61 -11.15
C GLY A 167 1.13 25.49 -10.28
N GLU A 168 2.46 25.33 -10.27
CA GLU A 168 3.12 24.22 -9.57
C GLU A 168 3.48 24.56 -8.11
N PRO A 169 3.22 23.64 -7.15
CA PRO A 169 3.49 23.84 -5.73
C PRO A 169 4.94 23.52 -5.34
N VAL A 170 5.90 24.33 -5.80
CA VAL A 170 7.36 24.05 -5.63
C VAL A 170 7.75 23.85 -4.16
N ARG A 171 7.26 24.70 -3.24
CA ARG A 171 7.59 24.59 -1.80
C ARG A 171 7.06 23.31 -1.16
N ALA A 172 5.83 22.92 -1.50
CA ALA A 172 5.23 21.68 -1.03
C ALA A 172 5.95 20.47 -1.64
N LEU A 173 6.38 20.56 -2.91
CA LEU A 173 7.16 19.51 -3.57
C LEU A 173 8.50 19.28 -2.88
N LEU A 174 9.22 20.35 -2.51
CA LEU A 174 10.47 20.25 -1.75
C LEU A 174 10.26 19.58 -0.40
N LEU A 175 9.18 19.91 0.31
CA LEU A 175 8.85 19.25 1.59
C LEU A 175 8.55 17.76 1.38
N THR A 176 7.73 17.42 0.38
CA THR A 176 7.43 16.02 0.05
C THR A 176 8.69 15.25 -0.31
N ALA A 177 9.56 15.81 -1.14
CA ALA A 177 10.84 15.20 -1.50
C ALA A 177 11.73 14.97 -0.27
N PHE A 178 11.82 15.95 0.63
CA PHE A 178 12.56 15.82 1.87
C PHE A 178 12.02 14.69 2.78
N ILE A 179 10.69 14.61 2.96
CA ILE A 179 10.06 13.54 3.75
C ILE A 179 10.26 12.17 3.09
N SER A 180 10.13 12.10 1.76
CA SER A 180 10.39 10.87 1.01
C SER A 180 11.84 10.41 1.14
N GLU A 181 12.81 11.34 1.12
CA GLU A 181 14.23 11.04 1.31
C GLU A 181 14.50 10.43 2.69
N LEU A 182 13.87 10.95 3.75
CA LEU A 182 13.96 10.34 5.09
C LEU A 182 13.47 8.89 5.11
N GLY A 183 12.43 8.59 4.33
CA GLY A 183 11.93 7.21 4.15
C GLY A 183 12.94 6.33 3.41
N ILE A 184 13.57 6.84 2.35
CA ILE A 184 14.58 6.10 1.57
C ILE A 184 15.80 5.76 2.44
N LEU A 185 16.24 6.69 3.30
CA LEU A 185 17.40 6.49 4.19
C LEU A 185 17.21 5.34 5.20
N ILE A 186 15.98 4.92 5.51
CA ILE A 186 15.71 3.76 6.37
C ILE A 186 16.17 2.46 5.69
N GLY A 187 16.21 2.41 4.36
CA GLY A 187 16.83 1.32 3.58
C GLY A 187 16.11 -0.03 3.61
N ASN A 188 15.02 -0.19 4.39
CA ASN A 188 14.27 -1.43 4.48
C ASN A 188 12.75 -1.20 4.38
N LEU A 189 12.14 -1.76 3.33
CA LEU A 189 10.71 -1.65 3.05
C LEU A 189 9.83 -2.27 4.15
N ASP A 190 10.30 -3.35 4.79
CA ASP A 190 9.54 -4.06 5.82
C ASP A 190 9.36 -3.21 7.09
N HIS A 191 10.22 -2.22 7.32
CA HIS A 191 10.07 -1.24 8.40
C HIS A 191 9.20 -0.03 7.99
N ILE A 192 9.22 0.35 6.71
CA ILE A 192 8.45 1.49 6.19
C ILE A 192 6.97 1.15 6.04
N ALA A 193 6.65 -0.08 5.59
CA ALA A 193 5.27 -0.49 5.32
C ALA A 193 4.33 -0.36 6.55
N PRO A 194 4.69 -0.82 7.76
CA PRO A 194 3.87 -0.60 8.95
C PRO A 194 3.64 0.88 9.29
N ILE A 195 4.63 1.74 9.08
CA ILE A 195 4.50 3.19 9.32
C ILE A 195 3.45 3.78 8.38
N LEU A 196 3.52 3.47 7.08
CA LEU A 196 2.53 3.91 6.09
C LEU A 196 1.12 3.39 6.43
N THR A 197 1.02 2.12 6.81
CA THR A 197 -0.23 1.49 7.23
C THR A 197 -0.92 2.26 8.36
N MET A 198 -0.17 2.71 9.37
CA MET A 198 -0.72 3.51 10.48
C MET A 198 -1.28 4.84 9.99
N PHE A 199 -0.58 5.56 9.11
CA PHE A 199 -1.07 6.83 8.56
C PHE A 199 -2.34 6.64 7.71
N PHE A 200 -2.40 5.61 6.87
CA PHE A 200 -3.59 5.33 6.07
C PHE A 200 -4.78 4.87 6.92
N LEU A 201 -4.57 3.99 7.90
CA LEU A 201 -5.62 3.56 8.83
C LEU A 201 -6.18 4.74 9.62
N MET A 202 -5.31 5.65 10.10
CA MET A 202 -5.74 6.85 10.79
C MET A 202 -6.59 7.76 9.90
N CYS A 203 -6.20 7.94 8.64
CA CYS A 203 -6.98 8.69 7.66
C CYS A 203 -8.37 8.06 7.45
N TYR A 204 -8.43 6.76 7.21
CA TYR A 204 -9.70 6.04 7.00
C TYR A 204 -10.57 6.02 8.25
N MET A 205 -9.97 5.92 9.43
CA MET A 205 -10.67 6.03 10.71
C MET A 205 -11.34 7.40 10.85
N PHE A 206 -10.61 8.50 10.64
CA PHE A 206 -11.19 9.84 10.77
C PHE A 206 -12.27 10.15 9.73
N VAL A 207 -12.11 9.68 8.48
CA VAL A 207 -13.14 9.83 7.45
C VAL A 207 -14.41 9.08 7.85
N ASN A 208 -14.28 7.83 8.31
CA ASN A 208 -15.43 7.04 8.76
C ASN A 208 -16.08 7.63 10.03
N LEU A 209 -15.27 8.11 10.97
CA LEU A 209 -15.75 8.75 12.19
C LEU A 209 -16.52 10.03 11.88
N ALA A 210 -15.99 10.89 11.00
CA ALA A 210 -16.67 12.11 10.56
C ALA A 210 -18.02 11.79 9.91
N CYS A 211 -18.09 10.80 9.02
CA CYS A 211 -19.34 10.35 8.42
C CYS A 211 -20.35 9.85 9.46
N THR A 212 -19.90 9.06 10.44
CA THR A 212 -20.74 8.55 11.53
C THR A 212 -21.27 9.69 12.39
N LEU A 213 -20.40 10.59 12.87
CA LEU A 213 -20.77 11.70 13.74
C LEU A 213 -21.76 12.65 13.05
N GLN A 214 -21.52 13.02 11.79
CA GLN A 214 -22.40 13.92 11.05
C GLN A 214 -23.79 13.31 10.83
N SER A 215 -23.87 11.99 10.62
CA SER A 215 -25.14 11.25 10.53
C SER A 215 -25.88 11.17 11.86
N LEU A 216 -25.19 10.88 12.97
CA LEU A 216 -25.81 10.76 14.30
C LEU A 216 -26.25 12.12 14.84
N LEU A 217 -25.43 13.15 14.66
CA LEU A 217 -25.70 14.51 15.14
C LEU A 217 -26.66 15.29 14.24
N LYS A 218 -27.10 14.71 13.11
CA LYS A 218 -28.01 15.33 12.14
C LYS A 218 -27.56 16.73 11.73
N THR A 219 -26.28 16.86 11.37
CA THR A 219 -25.71 18.16 10.95
C THR A 219 -26.52 18.76 9.80
N PRO A 220 -26.87 20.06 9.80
CA PRO A 220 -27.84 20.65 8.87
C PRO A 220 -27.58 20.40 7.37
N ASN A 221 -26.30 20.41 6.98
CA ASN A 221 -25.86 20.25 5.58
C ASN A 221 -25.54 18.80 5.19
N TRP A 222 -25.67 17.83 6.10
CA TRP A 222 -25.33 16.44 5.84
C TRP A 222 -26.55 15.64 5.37
N ARG A 223 -26.60 15.34 4.06
CA ARG A 223 -27.67 14.56 3.41
C ARG A 223 -27.09 13.59 2.38
N PRO A 224 -26.49 12.47 2.80
CA PRO A 224 -25.89 11.50 1.89
C PRO A 224 -26.96 10.89 0.97
N ARG A 225 -26.78 11.03 -0.35
CA ARG A 225 -27.72 10.54 -1.38
C ARG A 225 -27.38 9.15 -1.92
N PHE A 226 -26.30 8.53 -1.42
CA PHE A 226 -25.86 7.22 -1.87
C PHE A 226 -26.75 6.11 -1.27
N LYS A 227 -27.31 5.25 -2.14
CA LYS A 227 -28.34 4.25 -1.78
C LYS A 227 -27.91 3.26 -0.69
N TYR A 228 -26.63 2.85 -0.68
CA TYR A 228 -26.12 1.84 0.25
C TYR A 228 -25.42 2.42 1.47
N TYR A 229 -25.51 3.73 1.68
CA TYR A 229 -24.92 4.37 2.85
C TYR A 229 -25.81 4.17 4.10
N HIS A 230 -25.20 3.72 5.19
CA HIS A 230 -25.80 3.73 6.52
C HIS A 230 -24.74 4.05 7.58
N TRP A 231 -25.11 4.78 8.63
CA TRP A 231 -24.16 5.22 9.67
C TRP A 231 -23.46 4.05 10.38
N SER A 232 -24.14 2.91 10.53
CA SER A 232 -23.55 1.72 11.16
C SER A 232 -22.41 1.15 10.33
N LEU A 233 -22.46 1.24 9.00
CA LEU A 233 -21.38 0.77 8.12
C LEU A 233 -20.11 1.61 8.33
N SER A 234 -20.26 2.93 8.44
CA SER A 234 -19.15 3.83 8.77
C SER A 234 -18.62 3.57 10.19
N LEU A 235 -19.48 3.32 11.18
CA LEU A 235 -19.04 2.97 12.53
C LEU A 235 -18.26 1.66 12.58
N THR A 236 -18.72 0.62 11.87
CA THR A 236 -17.97 -0.63 11.71
C THR A 236 -16.60 -0.37 11.08
N GLY A 237 -16.51 0.53 10.10
CA GLY A 237 -15.23 0.96 9.52
C GLY A 237 -14.28 1.58 10.55
N VAL A 238 -14.77 2.42 11.46
CA VAL A 238 -13.96 2.98 12.56
C VAL A 238 -13.43 1.87 13.46
N ILE A 239 -14.30 0.95 13.89
CA ILE A 239 -13.94 -0.16 14.77
C ILE A 239 -12.89 -1.05 14.10
N LEU A 240 -13.08 -1.41 12.84
CA LEU A 240 -12.13 -2.22 12.08
C LEU A 240 -10.77 -1.52 11.94
N CYS A 241 -10.75 -0.21 11.68
CA CYS A 241 -9.49 0.53 11.63
C CYS A 241 -8.76 0.50 12.98
N LEU A 242 -9.47 0.69 14.10
CA LEU A 242 -8.90 0.62 15.44
C LEU A 242 -8.35 -0.77 15.78
N VAL A 243 -9.09 -1.84 15.45
CA VAL A 243 -8.66 -3.22 15.70
C VAL A 243 -7.40 -3.59 14.92
N VAL A 244 -7.17 -3.01 13.73
CA VAL A 244 -5.95 -3.26 12.96
C VAL A 244 -4.78 -2.38 13.43
N MET A 245 -5.05 -1.22 14.05
CA MET A 245 -4.01 -0.32 14.55
C MET A 245 -3.36 -0.80 15.87
N PHE A 246 -4.11 -1.49 16.73
CA PHE A 246 -3.68 -1.95 18.06
C PHE A 246 -3.47 -3.47 18.10
#